data_AF-A0A097IF12-F1
#
_entry.id   AF-A0A097IF12-F1
#
_cell.length_a   1.000
_cell.length_b   1.000
_cell.length_c   1.000
_cell.angle_alpha   90.00
_cell.angle_beta   90.00
_cell.angle_gamma   90.00
#
_symmetry.space_group_name_H-M   'P 1'
#
loop_
_entity.id
_entity.type
_entity.pdbx_description
1 polymer ?
#
loop_
_entity_poly.entity_id
_entity_poly.type
_entity_poly.pdbx_seq_one_letter_code
_entity_poly.pdbx_strand_id
1 'polypeptide(L)'
;MSLSPDQQRRTAEEIQANARAAGLSHAEFRRRTGLSQPRFDAALNVTAGDPADVWLLRDVAETAARKADAPLTSYSVLTESARRQAAGWFGVGDNR
;
A
#
# COMPACT_ATOMS: atom_id res chain seq x y z
N MET A 1 -12.76 -9.30 2.57
CA MET A 1 -11.86 -9.93 3.56
C MET A 1 -11.27 -8.82 4.39
N SER A 2 -11.65 -8.72 5.65
CA SER A 2 -11.02 -7.77 6.55
C SER A 2 -9.73 -8.38 7.08
N LEU A 3 -8.62 -7.64 7.03
CA LEU A 3 -7.36 -8.08 7.63
C LEU A 3 -7.50 -8.10 9.16
N SER A 4 -6.92 -9.09 9.83
CA SER A 4 -6.82 -9.06 11.29
C SER A 4 -5.93 -7.89 11.74
N PRO A 5 -6.07 -7.41 12.98
CA PRO A 5 -5.21 -6.33 13.50
C PRO A 5 -3.70 -6.61 13.35
N ASP A 6 -3.28 -7.87 13.56
CA ASP A 6 -1.90 -8.28 13.34
C ASP A 6 -1.46 -8.24 11.87
N GLN A 7 -2.36 -8.62 10.96
CA GLN A 7 -2.10 -8.53 9.52
C GLN A 7 -2.02 -7.08 9.04
N GLN A 8 -2.89 -6.20 9.58
CA GLN A 8 -2.85 -4.76 9.30
C GLN A 8 -1.52 -4.17 9.75
N ARG A 9 -1.11 -4.43 11.00
CA ARG A 9 0.16 -3.95 11.55
C ARG A 9 1.36 -4.45 10.74
N ARG A 10 1.42 -5.75 10.44
CA ARG A 10 2.51 -6.32 9.63
C ARG A 10 2.56 -5.68 8.24
N THR A 11 1.41 -5.51 7.59
CA THR A 11 1.33 -4.87 6.27
C THR A 11 1.81 -3.41 6.32
N ALA A 12 1.41 -2.66 7.34
CA ALA A 12 1.88 -1.30 7.58
C ALA A 12 3.41 -1.24 7.75
N GLU A 13 3.97 -2.15 8.54
CA GLU A 13 5.42 -2.28 8.76
C GLU A 13 6.17 -2.60 7.44
N GLU A 14 5.66 -3.54 6.64
CA GLU A 14 6.24 -3.93 5.35
C GLU A 14 6.24 -2.75 4.34
N ILE A 15 5.12 -2.02 4.22
CA ILE A 15 5.02 -0.84 3.34
C ILE A 15 6.03 0.23 3.78
N GLN A 16 6.10 0.53 5.07
CA GLN A 16 7.01 1.53 5.59
C GLN A 16 8.48 1.13 5.41
N ALA A 17 8.81 -0.15 5.59
CA ALA A 17 10.16 -0.66 5.38
C ALA A 17 10.59 -0.46 3.91
N ASN A 18 9.72 -0.80 2.95
CA ASN A 18 10.00 -0.63 1.53
C ASN A 18 10.11 0.86 1.14
N ALA A 19 9.27 1.73 1.68
CA ALA A 19 9.38 3.17 1.45
C ALA A 19 10.72 3.74 1.99
N ARG A 20 11.15 3.32 3.19
CA ARG A 20 12.44 3.71 3.78
C ARG A 20 13.62 3.17 2.97
N ALA A 21 13.57 1.91 2.54
CA ALA A 21 14.61 1.31 1.69
C ALA A 21 14.74 2.02 0.34
N ALA A 22 13.62 2.50 -0.22
CA ALA A 22 13.59 3.32 -1.42
C ALA A 22 14.02 4.79 -1.21
N GLY A 23 14.39 5.17 0.02
CA GLY A 23 14.78 6.55 0.36
C GLY A 23 13.62 7.55 0.35
N LEU A 24 12.36 7.09 0.41
CA LEU A 24 11.21 7.98 0.46
C LEU A 24 11.03 8.57 1.86
N SER A 25 11.00 9.89 1.94
CA SER A 25 10.48 10.57 3.12
C SER A 25 8.96 10.41 3.20
N HIS A 26 8.40 10.49 4.41
CA HIS A 26 6.96 10.40 4.63
C HIS A 26 6.19 11.45 3.79
N ALA A 27 6.73 12.68 3.71
CA ALA A 27 6.14 13.76 2.91
C ALA A 27 6.18 13.48 1.39
N GLU A 28 7.29 12.93 0.89
CA GLU A 28 7.43 12.53 -0.52
C GLU A 28 6.51 11.35 -0.86
N PHE A 29 6.40 10.38 0.05
CA PHE A 29 5.54 9.23 -0.12
C PHE A 29 4.07 9.66 -0.26
N ARG A 30 3.59 10.50 0.67
CA ARG A 30 2.24 11.10 0.57
C ARG A 30 2.04 11.91 -0.70
N ARG A 31 3.04 12.73 -1.09
CA ARG A 31 2.94 13.53 -2.33
C ARG A 31 2.78 12.65 -3.57
N ARG A 32 3.47 11.51 -3.62
CA ARG A 32 3.39 10.57 -4.75
C ARG A 32 2.08 9.80 -4.83
N THR A 33 1.40 9.58 -3.70
CA THR A 33 0.06 8.98 -3.70
C THR A 33 -1.03 10.00 -4.02
N GLY A 34 -0.78 11.30 -3.83
CA GLY A 34 -1.78 12.35 -4.03
C GLY A 34 -2.91 12.33 -2.98
N LEU A 35 -2.78 11.51 -1.94
CA LEU A 35 -3.78 11.40 -0.89
C LEU A 35 -3.73 12.61 0.05
N SER A 36 -4.90 12.99 0.54
CA SER A 36 -5.01 13.87 1.71
C SER A 36 -4.31 13.23 2.92
N GLN A 37 -3.75 14.03 3.83
CA GLN A 37 -3.11 13.56 5.07
C GLN A 37 -3.94 12.50 5.82
N PRO A 38 -5.24 12.70 6.13
CA PRO A 38 -6.01 11.69 6.89
C PRO A 38 -6.18 10.36 6.14
N ARG A 39 -6.36 10.39 4.80
CA ARG A 39 -6.41 9.16 3.99
C ARG A 39 -5.07 8.46 3.93
N PHE A 40 -4.00 9.23 3.79
CA PHE A 40 -2.65 8.69 3.79
C PHE A 40 -2.33 8.00 5.12
N ASP A 41 -2.64 8.63 6.25
CA ASP A 41 -2.41 8.04 7.57
C ASP A 41 -3.28 6.80 7.81
N ALA A 42 -4.54 6.82 7.39
CA ALA A 42 -5.41 5.65 7.48
C ALA A 42 -4.88 4.47 6.63
N ALA A 43 -4.47 4.74 5.39
CA ALA A 43 -3.91 3.74 4.49
C ALA A 43 -2.55 3.22 4.95
N LEU A 44 -1.69 4.10 5.48
CA LEU A 44 -0.37 3.74 5.98
C LEU A 44 -0.46 2.84 7.22
N ASN A 45 -1.45 3.06 8.07
CA ASN A 45 -1.73 2.21 9.22
C ASN A 45 -2.62 1.00 8.87
N VAL A 46 -3.05 0.88 7.61
CA VAL A 46 -3.93 -0.18 7.11
C VAL A 46 -5.18 -0.32 8.00
N THR A 47 -5.68 0.81 8.52
CA THR A 47 -6.89 0.85 9.36
C THR A 47 -8.14 0.94 8.48
N ALA A 48 -9.29 1.39 9.00
CA ALA A 48 -10.59 1.45 8.33
C ALA A 48 -10.67 2.41 7.10
N GLY A 49 -9.59 2.54 6.34
CA GLY A 49 -9.52 3.25 5.06
C GLY A 49 -9.92 2.37 3.87
N ASP A 50 -9.99 3.02 2.71
CA ASP A 50 -10.25 2.36 1.44
C ASP A 50 -9.08 1.42 1.09
N PRO A 51 -9.33 0.12 0.84
CA PRO A 51 -8.28 -0.79 0.39
C PRO A 51 -7.52 -0.31 -0.85
N ALA A 52 -8.16 0.47 -1.73
CA ALA A 52 -7.50 1.06 -2.90
C ALA A 52 -6.34 1.98 -2.50
N ASP A 53 -6.49 2.75 -1.41
CA ASP A 53 -5.43 3.64 -0.92
C ASP A 53 -4.22 2.83 -0.42
N VAL A 54 -4.45 1.69 0.25
CA VAL A 54 -3.38 0.79 0.72
C VAL A 54 -2.60 0.20 -0.45
N TRP A 55 -3.30 -0.21 -1.52
CA TRP A 55 -2.65 -0.70 -2.74
C TRP A 55 -1.88 0.40 -3.46
N LEU A 56 -2.39 1.63 -3.48
CA LEU A 56 -1.68 2.78 -4.04
C LEU A 56 -0.37 3.05 -3.30
N LEU A 57 -0.37 2.97 -1.96
CA LEU A 57 0.84 3.06 -1.15
C LEU A 57 1.86 1.98 -1.54
N ARG A 58 1.40 0.74 -1.71
CA ARG A 58 2.26 -0.37 -2.16
C ARG A 58 2.87 -0.09 -3.53
N ASP A 59 2.07 0.25 -4.54
CA ASP A 59 2.56 0.49 -5.90
C ASP A 59 3.58 1.65 -5.94
N VAL A 60 3.36 2.71 -5.16
CA VAL A 60 4.30 3.84 -5.05
C VAL A 60 5.61 3.41 -4.38
N ALA A 61 5.55 2.63 -3.30
CA ALA A 61 6.74 2.10 -2.63
C ALA A 61 7.53 1.15 -3.54
N GLU A 62 6.86 0.22 -4.22
CA GLU A 62 7.48 -0.69 -5.18
C GLU A 62 8.12 0.05 -6.36
N THR A 63 7.41 1.02 -6.93
CA THR A 63 7.93 1.84 -8.02
C THR A 63 9.15 2.64 -7.59
N ALA A 64 9.14 3.20 -6.38
CA ALA A 64 10.27 3.96 -5.86
C ALA A 64 11.48 3.07 -5.59
N ALA A 65 11.27 1.89 -4.99
CA ALA A 65 12.35 0.94 -4.73
C ALA A 65 13.00 0.47 -6.04
N ARG A 66 12.20 0.15 -7.07
CA ARG A 66 12.73 -0.21 -8.39
C ARG A 66 13.54 0.92 -9.02
N LYS A 67 13.11 2.18 -8.89
CA LYS A 67 13.87 3.34 -9.40
C LYS A 67 15.17 3.58 -8.64
N ALA A 68 15.20 3.21 -7.36
CA ALA A 68 16.38 3.34 -6.50
C ALA A 68 17.29 2.10 -6.54
N ASP A 69 16.95 1.07 -7.34
CA ASP A 69 17.58 -0.25 -7.33
C ASP A 69 17.69 -0.87 -5.91
N ALA A 70 16.69 -0.56 -5.07
CA ALA A 70 16.66 -0.98 -3.68
C ALA A 70 15.99 -2.36 -3.53
N PRO A 71 16.48 -3.22 -2.61
CA PRO A 71 15.87 -4.52 -2.36
C PRO A 71 14.46 -4.36 -1.79
N LEU A 72 13.47 -4.96 -2.47
CA LEU A 72 12.09 -5.00 -2.01
C LEU A 72 11.89 -6.11 -0.99
N THR A 73 11.31 -5.77 0.15
CA THR A 73 10.77 -6.75 1.10
C THR A 73 9.48 -7.31 0.51
N SER A 74 9.40 -8.64 0.42
CA SER A 74 8.18 -9.34 -0.02
C SER A 74 7.02 -9.06 0.93
N TYR A 75 5.86 -8.70 0.38
CA TYR A 75 4.63 -8.54 1.17
C TYR A 75 4.06 -9.90 1.56
N SER A 76 3.71 -10.06 2.83
CA SER A 76 3.09 -11.31 3.32
C SER A 76 1.60 -11.38 2.95
N VAL A 77 0.92 -10.24 2.95
CA VAL A 77 -0.53 -10.13 2.72
C VAL A 77 -0.83 -9.53 1.35
N LEU A 78 -0.17 -8.43 0.99
CA LEU A 78 -0.39 -7.71 -0.27
C LEU A 78 0.34 -8.37 -1.46
N THR A 79 0.13 -9.66 -1.66
CA THR A 79 0.69 -10.40 -2.80
C THR A 79 -0.09 -10.08 -4.09
N GLU A 80 0.51 -10.29 -5.26
CA GLU A 80 -0.20 -10.16 -6.55
C GLU A 80 -1.43 -11.09 -6.64
N SER A 81 -1.38 -12.25 -5.98
CA SER A 81 -2.53 -13.15 -5.84
C SER A 81 -3.64 -12.54 -4.98
N ALA A 82 -3.29 -11.77 -3.94
CA ALA A 82 -4.26 -11.00 -3.16
C ALA A 82 -4.81 -9.82 -3.97
N ARG A 83 -4.00 -9.19 -4.85
CA ARG A 83 -4.46 -8.11 -5.76
C ARG A 83 -5.59 -8.57 -6.67
N ARG A 84 -5.45 -9.77 -7.25
CA ARG A 84 -6.50 -10.37 -8.11
C ARG A 84 -7.78 -10.72 -7.34
N GLN A 85 -7.67 -11.12 -6.08
CA GLN A 85 -8.82 -11.38 -5.22
C GLN A 85 -9.47 -10.07 -4.71
N ALA A 86 -8.66 -9.03 -4.53
CA ALA A 86 -9.10 -7.69 -4.19
C ALA A 86 -9.61 -6.90 -5.42
N ALA A 87 -9.53 -7.45 -6.64
CA ALA A 87 -10.11 -6.86 -7.85
C ALA A 87 -11.61 -6.53 -7.68
N GLY A 88 -12.34 -7.32 -6.88
CA GLY A 88 -13.72 -7.02 -6.51
C GLY A 88 -13.91 -5.83 -5.56
N TRP A 89 -12.85 -5.31 -4.94
CA TRP A 89 -12.88 -4.13 -4.06
C TRP A 89 -12.53 -2.84 -4.81
N PHE A 90 -11.81 -2.93 -5.93
CA PHE A 90 -11.43 -1.79 -6.77
C PHE A 90 -12.60 -1.16 -7.52
N GLY A 91 -13.85 -1.59 -7.27
CA GLY A 91 -15.01 -0.92 -7.83
C GLY A 91 -14.94 -0.80 -9.35
N VAL A 92 -14.38 -1.79 -10.06
CA VAL A 92 -14.85 -2.04 -11.42
C VAL A 92 -16.18 -2.75 -11.24
N GLY A 93 -17.20 -1.96 -10.91
CA GLY A 93 -18.54 -2.31 -11.30
C GLY A 93 -18.47 -2.52 -12.80
N ASP A 94 -18.56 -3.78 -13.21
CA ASP A 94 -19.09 -4.12 -14.52
C ASP A 94 -20.46 -3.44 -14.59
N ASN A 95 -20.47 -2.23 -15.12
CA ASN A 95 -21.67 -1.62 -15.67
C ASN A 95 -21.56 -1.88 -17.17
N ARG A 96 -21.97 -3.07 -17.58
CA ARG A 96 -22.26 -3.38 -18.96
C ARG A 96 -23.62 -4.04 -19.08
#